data_AF-A0AA35R601-F1
#
_entry.id   AF-A0AA35R601-F1
#
_cell.length_a   1.000
_cell.length_b   1.000
_cell.length_c   1.000
_cell.angle_alpha   90.00
_cell.angle_beta   90.00
_cell.angle_gamma   90.00
#
_symmetry.space_group_name_H-M   'P 1'
#
loop_
_entity.id
_entity.type
_entity.pdbx_description
1 polymer ?
#
loop_
_entity_poly.entity_id
_entity_poly.type
_entity_poly.pdbx_seq_one_letter_code
_entity_poly.pdbx_strand_id
1 'polypeptide(L)'
;MPSVPEELNVYRRPHSLMVKLVNDIERELSATDFCDAQSYLQLLGHLSTNFHVFQTHEEIENRYIVGELMPRLPCNHKAKLENDLHSDNRLSTLVNLVSEGLQMGWCSEEARVDFGERLKTAIASFTVDFLPHMREEEEVFLPLLVQYFSEPELKKLTRDVIELHHLNDFGTH
;
A
#
# COMPACT_ATOMS: atom_id res chain seq x y z
N MET A 1 21.41 -14.38 4.03
CA MET A 1 21.78 -13.47 2.91
C MET A 1 22.43 -12.23 3.51
N PRO A 2 23.56 -11.73 2.98
CA PRO A 2 24.04 -10.40 3.37
C PRO A 2 22.95 -9.36 3.07
N SER A 3 22.83 -8.31 3.89
CA SER A 3 21.82 -7.28 3.67
C SER A 3 22.10 -6.54 2.36
N VAL A 4 21.12 -6.47 1.46
CA VAL A 4 21.21 -5.65 0.25
C VAL A 4 21.48 -4.18 0.67
N PRO A 5 22.51 -3.53 0.11
CA PRO A 5 22.80 -2.12 0.39
C PRO A 5 21.58 -1.23 0.15
N GLU A 6 21.43 -0.19 0.96
CA GLU A 6 20.28 0.72 0.89
C GLU A 6 20.08 1.34 -0.50
N GLU A 7 21.18 1.69 -1.16
CA GLU A 7 21.18 2.29 -2.51
C GLU A 7 20.72 1.34 -3.63
N LEU A 8 20.55 0.04 -3.32
CA LEU A 8 20.06 -0.99 -4.22
C LEU A 8 18.68 -1.53 -3.80
N ASN A 9 18.12 -1.03 -2.69
CA ASN A 9 16.88 -1.52 -2.13
C ASN A 9 15.72 -0.61 -2.54
N VAL A 10 14.96 -1.07 -3.53
CA VAL A 10 13.80 -0.35 -4.07
C VAL A 10 12.59 -0.32 -3.13
N TYR A 11 12.52 -1.25 -2.16
CA TYR A 11 11.33 -1.52 -1.34
C TYR A 11 11.38 -0.92 0.06
N ARG A 12 12.55 -0.98 0.73
CA ARG A 12 12.64 -0.73 2.19
C ARG A 12 12.08 0.63 2.61
N ARG A 13 12.38 1.69 1.86
CA ARG A 13 11.90 3.05 2.18
C ARG A 13 10.40 3.20 1.92
N PRO A 14 9.87 2.87 0.73
CA PRO A 14 8.42 2.82 0.50
C PRO A 14 7.68 2.00 1.55
N HIS A 15 8.12 0.78 1.84
CA HIS A 15 7.46 -0.10 2.80
C HIS A 15 7.51 0.41 4.23
N SER A 16 8.59 1.10 4.62
CA SER A 16 8.66 1.73 5.94
C SER A 16 7.55 2.78 6.12
N LEU A 17 7.23 3.53 5.06
CA LEU A 17 6.10 4.45 5.06
C LEU A 17 4.77 3.69 5.11
N MET A 18 4.59 2.65 4.28
CA MET A 18 3.36 1.85 4.25
C MET A 18 3.05 1.23 5.62
N VAL A 19 4.05 0.62 6.27
CA VAL A 19 3.92 0.05 7.63
C VAL A 19 3.56 1.12 8.65
N LYS A 20 4.17 2.31 8.56
CA LYS A 20 3.81 3.42 9.44
C LYS A 20 2.34 3.81 9.27
N LEU A 21 1.88 3.96 8.02
CA LEU A 21 0.49 4.32 7.72
C LEU A 21 -0.51 3.26 8.20
N VAL A 22 -0.20 1.97 8.05
CA VAL A 22 -1.04 0.89 8.60
C VAL A 22 -1.19 1.02 10.12
N ASN A 23 -0.08 1.25 10.85
CA ASN A 23 -0.12 1.43 12.30
C ASN A 23 -0.88 2.71 12.71
N ASP A 24 -0.75 3.78 11.92
CA ASP A 24 -1.46 5.04 12.14
C ASP A 24 -2.98 4.85 11.94
N ILE A 25 -3.38 4.13 10.89
CA ILE A 25 -4.78 3.75 10.61
C ILE A 25 -5.35 2.92 11.75
N GLU A 26 -4.66 1.87 12.21
CA GLU A 26 -5.14 1.02 13.32
C GLU A 26 -5.37 1.85 14.59
N ARG A 27 -4.45 2.76 14.90
CA ARG A 27 -4.57 3.64 16.06
C ARG A 27 -5.77 4.58 15.90
N GLU A 28 -5.94 5.20 14.75
CA GLU A 28 -7.07 6.09 14.49
C GLU A 28 -8.41 5.33 14.59
N LEU A 29 -8.54 4.17 13.95
CA LEU A 29 -9.74 3.32 14.04
C LEU A 29 -10.11 2.93 15.47
N SER A 30 -9.11 2.68 16.31
CA SER A 30 -9.31 2.33 17.72
C SER A 30 -9.74 3.51 18.59
N ALA A 31 -9.38 4.74 18.18
CA ALA A 31 -9.59 5.95 18.95
C ALA A 31 -10.81 6.77 18.47
N THR A 32 -11.28 6.56 17.25
CA THR A 32 -12.43 7.28 16.70
C THR A 32 -13.72 6.96 17.44
N ASP A 33 -14.41 8.00 17.88
CA ASP A 33 -15.80 7.93 18.31
C ASP A 33 -16.72 7.94 17.08
N PHE A 34 -17.36 6.82 16.79
CA PHE A 34 -18.30 6.68 15.66
C PHE A 34 -19.67 7.31 15.94
N CYS A 35 -19.99 7.62 17.20
CA CYS A 35 -21.21 8.34 17.53
C CYS A 35 -21.10 9.82 17.11
N ASP A 36 -19.89 10.40 17.21
CA ASP A 36 -19.61 11.76 16.77
C ASP A 36 -19.40 11.85 15.25
N ALA A 37 -20.28 12.61 14.58
CA ALA A 37 -20.25 12.75 13.12
C ALA A 37 -18.96 13.43 12.62
N GLN A 38 -18.40 14.35 13.41
CA GLN A 38 -17.18 15.05 13.04
C GLN A 38 -15.97 14.11 13.08
N SER A 39 -15.79 13.37 14.17
CA SER A 39 -14.73 12.38 14.34
C SER A 39 -14.81 11.27 13.28
N TYR A 40 -16.02 10.82 12.97
CA TYR A 40 -16.28 9.88 11.87
C TYR A 40 -15.81 10.42 10.51
N LEU A 41 -16.21 11.64 10.13
CA LEU A 41 -15.84 12.22 8.83
C LEU A 41 -14.33 12.52 8.75
N GLN A 42 -13.71 12.93 9.85
CA GLN A 42 -12.26 13.14 9.91
C GLN A 42 -11.50 11.85 9.67
N LEU A 43 -11.89 10.75 10.35
CA LEU A 43 -11.30 9.43 10.11
C LEU A 43 -11.42 9.04 8.64
N LEU A 44 -12.62 9.14 8.04
CA LEU A 44 -12.81 8.74 6.65
C LEU A 44 -12.01 9.59 5.67
N GLY A 45 -11.85 10.89 5.93
CA GLY A 45 -10.97 11.75 5.16
C GLY A 45 -9.52 11.27 5.19
N HIS A 46 -9.00 10.97 6.39
CA HIS A 46 -7.64 10.43 6.53
C HIS A 46 -7.47 9.07 5.85
N LEU A 47 -8.45 8.17 5.99
CA LEU A 47 -8.42 6.87 5.32
C LEU A 47 -8.43 7.01 3.79
N SER A 48 -9.22 7.94 3.26
CA SER A 48 -9.24 8.22 1.82
C SER A 48 -7.86 8.67 1.32
N THR A 49 -7.19 9.55 2.07
CA THR A 49 -5.82 9.99 1.75
C THR A 49 -4.83 8.83 1.83
N ASN A 50 -4.83 8.07 2.92
CA ASN A 50 -3.87 6.99 3.12
C ASN A 50 -4.04 5.84 2.10
N PHE A 51 -5.28 5.50 1.74
CA PHE A 51 -5.51 4.47 0.70
C PHE A 51 -5.09 4.95 -0.68
N HIS A 52 -5.17 6.25 -0.98
CA HIS A 52 -4.62 6.78 -2.22
C HIS A 52 -3.08 6.65 -2.26
N VAL A 53 -2.41 6.83 -1.11
CA VAL A 53 -0.97 6.57 -0.99
C VAL A 53 -0.65 5.10 -1.26
N PHE A 54 -1.43 4.16 -0.69
CA PHE A 54 -1.28 2.73 -0.98
C PHE A 54 -1.50 2.43 -2.47
N GLN A 55 -2.48 3.05 -3.13
CA GLN A 55 -2.74 2.80 -4.56
C GLN A 55 -1.57 3.28 -5.41
N THR A 56 -1.07 4.47 -5.08
CA THR A 56 0.07 5.05 -5.78
C THR A 56 1.34 4.22 -5.59
N HIS A 57 1.55 3.66 -4.41
CA HIS A 57 2.65 2.75 -4.11
C HIS A 57 2.62 1.53 -5.03
N GLU A 58 1.50 0.79 -5.04
CA GLU A 58 1.31 -0.38 -5.91
C GLU A 58 1.46 -0.04 -7.39
N GLU A 59 0.92 1.10 -7.84
CA GLU A 59 1.05 1.57 -9.23
C GLU A 59 2.51 1.82 -9.62
N ILE A 60 3.31 2.41 -8.72
CA ILE A 60 4.74 2.64 -8.95
C ILE A 60 5.47 1.30 -9.08
N GLU A 61 5.22 0.35 -8.19
CA GLU A 61 5.91 -0.94 -8.19
C GLU A 61 5.55 -1.76 -9.42
N ASN A 62 4.26 -1.84 -9.74
CA ASN A 62 3.76 -2.53 -10.93
C ASN A 62 4.39 -1.96 -12.21
N ARG A 63 4.47 -0.64 -12.32
CA ARG A 63 4.97 0.01 -13.53
C ARG A 63 6.49 -0.01 -13.65
N TYR A 64 7.21 0.29 -12.58
CA TYR A 64 8.64 0.58 -12.64
C TYR A 64 9.52 -0.58 -12.14
N ILE A 65 9.00 -1.45 -11.26
CA ILE A 65 9.74 -2.59 -10.73
C ILE A 65 9.33 -3.86 -11.48
N VAL A 66 8.07 -4.25 -11.37
CA VAL A 66 7.52 -5.47 -11.99
C VAL A 66 7.62 -5.36 -13.52
N GLY A 67 7.26 -4.21 -14.10
CA GLY A 67 7.37 -3.95 -15.53
C GLY A 67 8.78 -4.12 -16.11
N GLU A 68 9.83 -3.81 -15.33
CA GLU A 68 11.23 -3.96 -15.73
C GLU A 68 11.79 -5.36 -15.41
N LEU A 69 11.32 -6.00 -14.34
CA LEU A 69 11.77 -7.31 -13.89
C LEU A 69 11.17 -8.44 -14.73
N MET A 70 9.86 -8.38 -15.02
CA MET A 70 9.10 -9.42 -15.72
C MET A 70 9.72 -9.88 -17.07
N PRO A 71 10.21 -8.98 -17.95
CA PRO A 71 10.82 -9.38 -19.22
C PRO A 71 12.17 -10.11 -19.04
N ARG A 72 12.87 -9.88 -17.92
CA ARG A 72 14.21 -10.43 -17.63
C ARG A 72 14.15 -11.80 -16.96
N LEU A 73 13.02 -12.15 -16.36
CA LEU A 73 12.84 -13.38 -15.60
C LEU A 73 12.62 -14.62 -16.48
N PRO A 74 13.09 -15.80 -16.04
CA PRO A 74 12.71 -17.08 -16.63
C PRO A 74 11.25 -17.41 -16.31
N CYS A 75 10.60 -18.24 -17.16
CA CYS A 75 9.16 -18.52 -17.07
C CYS A 75 8.69 -19.03 -15.69
N ASN A 76 9.54 -19.75 -14.96
CA ASN A 76 9.21 -20.27 -13.63
C ASN A 76 9.06 -19.18 -12.54
N HIS A 77 9.63 -17.98 -12.75
CA HIS A 77 9.46 -16.85 -11.83
C HIS A 77 8.34 -15.89 -12.26
N LYS A 78 7.93 -15.90 -13.54
CA LYS A 78 6.90 -14.98 -14.07
C LYS A 78 5.52 -15.22 -13.47
N ALA A 79 5.10 -16.49 -13.33
CA ALA A 79 3.81 -16.84 -12.74
C ALA A 79 3.63 -16.29 -11.32
N LYS A 80 4.74 -16.07 -10.59
CA LYS A 80 4.69 -15.50 -9.24
C LYS A 80 4.42 -14.00 -9.26
N LEU A 81 5.09 -13.24 -10.13
CA LEU A 81 4.81 -11.81 -10.34
C LEU A 81 3.42 -11.57 -10.95
N GLU A 82 2.93 -12.49 -11.81
CA GLU A 82 1.58 -12.37 -12.37
C GLU A 82 0.49 -12.51 -11.30
N ASN A 83 0.67 -13.38 -10.30
CA ASN A 83 -0.25 -13.46 -9.17
C ASN A 83 -0.21 -12.22 -8.29
N ASP A 84 0.98 -11.63 -8.15
CA ASP A 84 1.19 -10.41 -7.37
C ASP A 84 0.45 -9.21 -7.98
N LEU A 85 0.52 -9.03 -9.31
CA LEU A 85 -0.28 -8.05 -10.06
C LEU A 85 -1.80 -8.19 -9.88
N HIS A 86 -2.29 -9.36 -9.43
CA HIS A 86 -3.72 -9.61 -9.24
C HIS A 86 -4.22 -9.30 -7.81
N SER A 87 -3.34 -8.99 -6.85
CA SER A 87 -3.75 -8.58 -5.48
C SER A 87 -4.43 -7.20 -5.43
N ASP A 88 -4.18 -6.35 -6.44
CA ASP A 88 -4.60 -4.95 -6.58
C ASP A 88 -6.13 -4.71 -6.41
N ASN A 89 -6.95 -5.71 -6.73
CA ASN A 89 -8.42 -5.64 -6.60
C ASN A 89 -8.92 -5.39 -5.16
N ARG A 90 -8.11 -5.67 -4.14
CA ARG A 90 -8.52 -5.52 -2.72
C ARG A 90 -8.47 -4.08 -2.24
N LEU A 91 -7.48 -3.30 -2.69
CA LEU A 91 -7.34 -1.91 -2.28
C LEU A 91 -8.46 -1.05 -2.86
N SER A 92 -8.85 -1.31 -4.12
CA SER A 92 -10.02 -0.70 -4.77
C SER A 92 -11.32 -0.94 -3.96
N THR A 93 -11.46 -2.10 -3.32
CA THR A 93 -12.63 -2.41 -2.49
C THR A 93 -12.68 -1.53 -1.23
N LEU A 94 -11.53 -1.29 -0.58
CA LEU A 94 -11.45 -0.41 0.58
C LEU A 94 -11.69 1.06 0.24
N VAL A 95 -11.15 1.53 -0.89
CA VAL A 95 -11.40 2.90 -1.39
C VAL A 95 -12.89 3.12 -1.63
N ASN A 96 -13.57 2.16 -2.26
CA ASN A 96 -15.01 2.23 -2.47
C ASN A 96 -15.78 2.25 -1.13
N LEU A 97 -15.39 1.41 -0.17
CA LEU A 97 -16.01 1.40 1.16
C LEU A 97 -15.88 2.75 1.87
N VAL A 98 -14.70 3.38 1.84
CA VAL A 98 -14.48 4.71 2.44
C VAL A 98 -15.30 5.79 1.71
N SER A 99 -15.36 5.74 0.38
CA SER A 99 -16.17 6.65 -0.43
C SER A 99 -17.66 6.54 -0.11
N GLU A 100 -18.18 5.31 0.04
CA GLU A 100 -19.54 5.06 0.53
C GLU A 100 -19.75 5.67 1.92
N GLY A 101 -18.81 5.45 2.84
CA GLY A 101 -18.86 6.01 4.19
C GLY A 101 -18.93 7.54 4.22
N LEU A 102 -18.18 8.21 3.34
CA LEU A 102 -18.17 9.68 3.22
C LEU A 102 -19.52 10.20 2.73
N GLN A 103 -20.17 9.50 1.80
CA GLN A 103 -21.51 9.82 1.33
C GLN A 103 -22.58 9.63 2.41
N MET A 104 -22.30 8.78 3.42
CA MET A 104 -23.17 8.49 4.56
C MET A 104 -22.97 9.42 5.77
N GLY A 105 -22.17 10.49 5.64
CA GLY A 105 -21.81 11.39 6.75
C GLY A 105 -22.97 11.97 7.57
N TRP A 106 -24.17 12.03 6.99
CA TRP A 106 -25.39 12.57 7.61
C TRP A 106 -26.38 11.50 8.09
N CYS A 107 -25.99 10.22 8.08
CA CYS A 107 -26.81 9.12 8.57
C CYS A 107 -26.95 9.14 10.10
N SER A 108 -27.85 8.28 10.63
CA SER A 108 -28.05 8.16 12.07
C SER A 108 -26.78 7.70 12.79
N GLU A 109 -26.74 7.94 14.10
CA GLU A 109 -25.67 7.44 14.96
C GLU A 109 -25.51 5.93 14.83
N GLU A 110 -26.61 5.16 14.87
CA GLU A 110 -26.54 3.69 14.76
C GLU A 110 -25.91 3.27 13.43
N ALA A 111 -26.27 3.94 12.33
CA ALA A 111 -25.71 3.63 11.02
C ALA A 111 -24.20 3.88 10.93
N ARG A 112 -23.68 4.94 11.58
CA ARG A 112 -22.23 5.22 11.65
C ARG A 112 -21.48 4.20 12.48
N VAL A 113 -22.06 3.79 13.61
CA VAL A 113 -21.49 2.74 14.48
C VAL A 113 -21.43 1.40 13.73
N ASP A 114 -22.52 0.99 13.09
CA ASP A 114 -22.57 -0.23 12.29
C ASP A 114 -21.57 -0.19 11.12
N PHE A 115 -21.45 0.96 10.46
CA PHE A 115 -20.44 1.16 9.41
C PHE A 115 -19.01 1.05 9.97
N GLY A 116 -18.75 1.63 11.14
CA GLY A 116 -17.44 1.57 11.81
C GLY A 116 -16.96 0.15 12.05
N GLU A 117 -17.84 -0.75 12.49
CA GLU A 117 -17.50 -2.17 12.69
C GLU A 117 -17.21 -2.90 11.37
N ARG A 118 -17.97 -2.59 10.31
CA ARG A 118 -17.68 -3.10 8.95
C ARG A 118 -16.34 -2.60 8.43
N LEU A 119 -16.04 -1.32 8.64
CA LEU A 119 -14.80 -0.69 8.23
C LEU A 119 -13.59 -1.32 8.94
N LYS A 120 -13.65 -1.48 10.27
CA LYS A 120 -12.61 -2.17 11.05
C LYS A 120 -12.35 -3.57 10.54
N THR A 121 -13.41 -4.33 10.26
CA THR A 121 -13.31 -5.70 9.74
C THR A 121 -12.64 -5.72 8.35
N ALA A 122 -13.04 -4.82 7.47
CA ALA A 122 -12.49 -4.74 6.12
C ALA A 122 -11.00 -4.37 6.15
N ILE A 123 -10.62 -3.40 6.98
CA ILE A 123 -9.22 -2.96 7.11
C ILE A 123 -8.36 -4.06 7.74
N ALA A 124 -8.85 -4.72 8.80
CA ALA A 124 -8.15 -5.86 9.39
C ALA A 124 -7.91 -6.96 8.35
N SER A 125 -8.94 -7.31 7.56
CA SER A 125 -8.82 -8.29 6.47
C SER A 125 -7.79 -7.89 5.42
N PHE A 126 -7.73 -6.61 5.05
CA PHE A 126 -6.72 -6.10 4.12
C PHE A 126 -5.30 -6.20 4.69
N THR A 127 -5.08 -5.76 5.93
CA THR A 127 -3.74 -5.76 6.55
C THR A 127 -3.13 -7.15 6.70
N VAL A 128 -3.98 -8.18 6.88
CA VAL A 128 -3.56 -9.59 6.93
C VAL A 128 -2.84 -10.02 5.65
N ASP A 129 -3.20 -9.46 4.50
CA ASP A 129 -2.61 -9.81 3.21
C ASP A 129 -1.56 -8.77 2.75
N PHE A 130 -1.77 -7.49 3.07
CA PHE A 130 -0.90 -6.39 2.64
C PHE A 130 0.52 -6.45 3.25
N LEU A 131 0.64 -6.74 4.55
CA LEU A 131 1.95 -6.82 5.20
C LEU A 131 2.78 -8.04 4.73
N PRO A 132 2.19 -9.24 4.57
CA PRO A 132 2.91 -10.36 3.97
C PRO A 132 3.29 -10.16 2.51
N HIS A 133 2.48 -9.44 1.72
CA HIS A 133 2.81 -9.07 0.35
C HIS A 133 4.11 -8.26 0.29
N MET A 134 4.20 -7.13 1.01
CA MET A 134 5.44 -6.33 1.08
C MET A 134 6.66 -7.15 1.54
N ARG A 135 6.47 -8.10 2.45
CA ARG A 135 7.55 -9.00 2.89
C ARG A 135 7.99 -9.93 1.75
N GLU A 136 7.05 -10.47 0.98
CA GLU A 136 7.37 -11.31 -0.17
C GLU A 136 8.20 -10.56 -1.21
N GLU A 137 7.88 -9.30 -1.48
CA GLU A 137 8.68 -8.47 -2.37
C GLU A 137 10.11 -8.28 -1.87
N GLU A 138 10.28 -7.98 -0.58
CA GLU A 138 11.60 -7.84 0.04
C GLU A 138 12.40 -9.15 0.09
N GLU A 139 11.75 -10.28 0.34
CA GLU A 139 12.40 -11.58 0.54
C GLU A 139 12.59 -12.37 -0.76
N VAL A 140 11.79 -12.09 -1.79
CA VAL A 140 11.77 -12.86 -3.04
C VAL A 140 12.09 -12.00 -4.24
N PHE A 141 11.44 -10.85 -4.42
CA PHE A 141 11.65 -10.03 -5.62
C PHE A 141 12.92 -9.21 -5.55
N LEU A 142 13.30 -8.67 -4.39
CA LEU A 142 14.56 -7.96 -4.23
C LEU A 142 15.80 -8.82 -4.58
N PRO A 143 15.91 -10.10 -4.14
CA PRO A 143 16.98 -10.98 -4.64
C PRO A 143 16.98 -11.17 -6.15
N LEU A 144 15.80 -11.24 -6.79
CA LEU A 144 15.71 -11.35 -8.25
C LEU A 144 16.18 -10.07 -8.94
N LEU A 145 15.85 -8.89 -8.40
CA LEU A 145 16.39 -7.62 -8.90
C LEU A 145 17.92 -7.61 -8.85
N VAL A 146 18.51 -8.03 -7.73
CA VAL A 146 19.97 -8.13 -7.59
C VAL A 146 20.58 -9.13 -8.57
N GLN A 147 19.87 -10.21 -8.91
CA GLN A 147 20.34 -11.22 -9.84
C GLN A 147 20.27 -10.79 -11.32
N TYR A 148 19.24 -10.03 -11.70
CA TYR A 148 18.92 -9.75 -13.12
C TYR A 148 19.19 -8.31 -13.55
N PHE A 149 19.64 -7.44 -12.64
CA PHE A 149 20.03 -6.07 -12.93
C PHE A 149 21.50 -5.86 -12.58
N SER A 150 22.19 -5.05 -13.38
CA SER A 150 23.50 -4.54 -12.98
C SER A 150 23.37 -3.53 -11.84
N GLU A 151 24.42 -3.37 -11.05
CA GLU A 151 24.44 -2.40 -9.94
C GLU A 151 24.07 -0.97 -10.40
N PRO A 152 24.59 -0.43 -11.52
CA PRO A 152 24.19 0.90 -11.99
C PRO A 152 22.70 1.01 -12.37
N GLU A 153 22.13 -0.04 -12.97
CA GLU A 153 20.69 -0.07 -13.29
C GLU A 153 19.85 -0.05 -12.02
N LEU A 154 20.20 -0.88 -11.03
CA LEU A 154 19.44 -0.99 -9.79
C LEU A 154 19.55 0.27 -8.93
N LYS A 155 20.72 0.95 -8.93
CA LYS A 155 20.88 2.28 -8.33
C LYS A 155 19.98 3.32 -8.98
N LYS A 156 19.87 3.29 -10.31
CA LYS A 156 18.98 4.18 -11.05
C LYS A 156 17.52 3.89 -10.70
N LEU A 157 17.11 2.63 -10.79
CA LEU A 157 15.75 2.21 -10.45
C LEU A 157 15.37 2.62 -9.02
N THR A 158 16.26 2.39 -8.05
CA THR A 158 16.03 2.80 -6.65
C THR A 158 15.82 4.31 -6.54
N ARG A 159 16.65 5.13 -7.20
CA ARG A 159 16.44 6.59 -7.18
C ARG A 159 15.10 7.00 -7.79
N ASP A 160 14.75 6.45 -8.95
CA ASP A 160 13.53 6.77 -9.66
C ASP A 160 12.28 6.39 -8.83
N VAL A 161 12.28 5.19 -8.20
CA VAL A 161 11.20 4.72 -7.32
C VAL A 161 11.04 5.63 -6.10
N ILE A 162 12.14 6.02 -5.46
CA ILE A 162 12.09 6.92 -4.28
C ILE A 162 11.59 8.31 -4.67
N GLU A 163 12.02 8.84 -5.82
CA GLU A 163 11.55 10.14 -6.30
C GLU A 163 10.05 10.12 -6.62
N LEU A 164 9.55 9.05 -7.24
CA LEU A 164 8.12 8.89 -7.51
C LEU A 164 7.28 8.83 -6.24
N HIS A 165 7.74 8.14 -5.19
CA HIS A 165 7.03 8.13 -3.90
C HIS A 165 7.03 9.53 -3.25
N HIS A 166 8.16 10.24 -3.27
CA HIS A 166 8.21 11.60 -2.72
C HIS A 166 7.30 12.60 -3.47
N LEU A 167 7.27 12.55 -4.80
CA LEU A 167 6.44 13.48 -5.59
C LEU A 167 4.95 13.29 -5.32
N ASN A 168 4.54 12.06 -5.00
CA ASN A 168 3.16 11.74 -4.71
C ASN A 168 2.78 11.95 -3.22
N ASP A 169 3.76 12.00 -2.31
CA ASP A 169 3.53 12.41 -0.91
C ASP A 169 3.08 13.89 -0.78
N PHE A 170 3.47 14.77 -1.72
CA PHE A 170 3.11 16.20 -1.69
C PHE A 170 1.72 16.55 -2.26
N GLY A 171 0.93 15.54 -2.66
CA GLY A 171 -0.40 15.73 -3.23
C GLY A 171 -1.55 15.90 -2.23
N THR A 172 -1.29 15.78 -0.92
CA THR A 172 -2.33 15.75 0.12
C THR A 172 -2.03 16.71 1.28
N HIS A 173 -2.21 18.01 1.04
CA HIS A 173 -2.33 19.05 2.07
C HIS A 173 -3.52 19.94 1.80
#